data_AF-C0NQJ5-F1
#
_entry.id   AF-C0NQJ5-F1
#
_cell.length_a   1.000
_cell.length_b   1.000
_cell.length_c   1.000
_cell.angle_alpha   90.00
_cell.angle_beta   90.00
_cell.angle_gamma   90.00
#
_symmetry.space_group_name_H-M   'P 1'
#
loop_
_entity.id
_entity.type
_entity.pdbx_description
1 polymer ?
#
loop_
_entity_poly.entity_id
_entity_poly.type
_entity_poly.pdbx_seq_one_letter_code
_entity_poly.pdbx_strand_id
1 'polypeptide(L)'
;MATPAVLAVETSCLNAEKTLAAQFGSRGSWEQNVSAVGVQGTSTHCPCVTVFLPPFLWQDRVFRSVFLMIHPLNTQKTRGGIAIGKITCQGYKNKPFSSFSTYRDSPAASNPWTETGKCRQHVFKRGTIGEKKEGGIKVLAYYGFDVKSSTVSREALRCLANALLLEPSMRQIFVDLGYGPNLADRLKEENSDDEFLASRLLFLATYDTDLDFDKLFDNNNLGEYINNHIYRHSKRFSKARKKKLDQMDELALSETLKLMFNITNFYPHRVDAFSPSIPYILKILSRIEIPTPPLQAPVNYLINSLLNLDLEAKKSKHFGTNPLFPKFDQNCNVDKLINILDQAVAMHKPQHLESLAVPLLTLLRKIYSFAPEGPKKYMEWLLLPEDDDHDLPIGKSNTLSSRLLRLSTSPVAPSLREGISALMFELSGSDATDFVRNVGYGFAAGFLMSHDMPVPETAKEAFSTSAGGLDPNLNPITGQRWDAEPQDGGPEMTEEEKEREAERLFILFERLKATGVVDVENPVSAALQTGRFEELD
;
A
#
# COMPACT_ATOMS: atom_id res chain seq x y z
N MET A 1 12.13 -42.90 0.01
CA MET A 1 13.55 -42.60 0.32
C MET A 1 13.80 -41.15 -0.08
N ALA A 2 14.54 -40.38 0.74
CA ALA A 2 14.98 -39.00 0.48
C ALA A 2 13.92 -37.91 0.20
N THR A 3 13.41 -37.31 1.29
CA THR A 3 13.23 -35.84 1.46
C THR A 3 14.39 -35.33 2.35
N PRO A 4 14.66 -34.02 2.57
CA PRO A 4 13.82 -32.83 2.28
C PRO A 4 14.54 -31.59 1.66
N ALA A 5 13.77 -30.59 1.23
CA ALA A 5 14.21 -29.19 1.09
C ALA A 5 12.99 -28.22 1.11
N VAL A 6 12.33 -28.07 2.26
CA VAL A 6 11.24 -27.09 2.47
C VAL A 6 11.56 -26.31 3.75
N LEU A 7 12.40 -25.27 3.63
CA LEU A 7 12.83 -24.36 4.71
C LEU A 7 13.69 -23.22 4.10
N ALA A 8 13.08 -22.09 3.73
CA ALA A 8 13.81 -20.88 3.26
C ALA A 8 13.00 -19.57 3.29
N VAL A 9 11.68 -19.62 3.08
CA VAL A 9 10.88 -18.42 2.74
C VAL A 9 10.34 -17.64 3.96
N GLU A 10 10.33 -18.23 5.17
CA GLU A 10 9.77 -17.57 6.38
C GLU A 10 10.75 -16.63 7.13
N THR A 11 12.00 -16.50 6.65
CA THR A 11 13.08 -15.83 7.40
C THR A 11 13.35 -14.37 7.05
N SER A 12 12.77 -13.82 5.98
CA SER A 12 13.05 -12.43 5.54
C SER A 12 12.30 -11.37 6.37
N CYS A 13 11.06 -11.62 6.80
CA CYS A 13 10.31 -10.67 7.64
C CYS A 13 10.81 -10.62 9.11
N LEU A 14 11.38 -11.71 9.64
CA LEU A 14 11.86 -11.79 11.03
C LEU A 14 13.26 -11.21 11.25
N ASN A 15 14.04 -10.98 10.19
CA ASN A 15 15.37 -10.39 10.28
C ASN A 15 15.36 -8.85 10.25
N ALA A 16 14.30 -8.20 9.76
CA ALA A 16 14.18 -6.73 9.79
C ALA A 16 14.14 -6.17 11.23
N GLU A 17 13.49 -6.86 12.17
CA GLU A 17 13.44 -6.46 13.58
C GLU A 17 14.73 -6.80 14.35
N LYS A 18 15.49 -7.82 13.93
CA LYS A 18 16.72 -8.24 14.61
C LYS A 18 17.96 -7.45 14.19
N THR A 19 18.02 -6.96 12.95
CA THR A 19 19.16 -6.17 12.47
C THR A 19 19.18 -4.74 13.04
N LEU A 20 18.00 -4.16 13.34
CA LEU A 20 17.89 -2.87 14.05
C LEU A 20 18.27 -2.95 15.54
N ALA A 21 18.17 -4.13 16.16
CA ALA A 21 18.56 -4.36 17.55
C ALA A 21 20.10 -4.52 17.74
N ALA A 22 20.86 -4.70 16.66
CA ALA A 22 22.30 -4.95 16.71
C ALA A 22 23.18 -3.68 16.62
N GLN A 23 22.61 -2.52 16.25
CA GLN A 23 23.37 -1.25 16.14
C GLN A 23 23.30 -0.35 17.38
N PHE A 24 22.42 -0.64 18.35
CA PHE A 24 22.31 0.12 19.61
C PHE A 24 22.74 -0.72 20.81
N GLY A 25 24.05 -0.97 20.88
CA GLY A 25 24.70 -1.65 22.00
C GLY A 25 24.91 -0.75 23.23
N SER A 26 24.86 -1.39 24.41
CA SER A 26 25.18 -0.86 25.75
C SER A 26 24.14 0.07 26.42
N ARG A 27 23.60 -0.41 27.55
CA ARG A 27 22.97 0.40 28.60
C ARG A 27 24.06 1.19 29.34
N GLY A 28 23.84 2.47 29.64
CA GLY A 28 24.75 3.19 30.55
C GLY A 28 24.44 4.66 30.84
N SER A 29 23.86 4.92 32.02
CA SER A 29 23.87 6.21 32.73
C SER A 29 23.04 7.38 32.15
N TRP A 30 23.00 8.46 32.94
CA TRP A 30 22.47 9.81 32.65
C TRP A 30 20.97 10.05 32.88
N GLU A 31 20.56 9.89 34.14
CA GLU A 31 19.69 10.90 34.77
C GLU A 31 20.50 12.15 35.15
N GLN A 32 19.78 13.26 35.33
CA GLN A 32 20.17 14.53 35.98
C GLN A 32 20.94 15.58 35.16
N ASN A 33 20.40 16.81 35.24
CA ASN A 33 21.00 18.12 34.88
C ASN A 33 21.13 18.38 33.36
N VAL A 34 20.93 19.57 32.81
CA VAL A 34 20.82 20.94 33.37
C VAL A 34 19.68 21.71 32.68
N SER A 35 19.06 22.65 33.39
CA SER A 35 18.11 23.61 32.85
C SER A 35 18.78 24.89 32.29
N ALA A 36 18.17 25.40 31.21
CA ALA A 36 18.15 26.82 30.77
C ALA A 36 19.29 27.40 29.89
N VAL A 37 18.83 28.39 29.09
CA VAL A 37 19.55 29.44 28.33
C VAL A 37 20.14 29.07 26.96
N GLY A 38 19.82 29.91 25.96
CA GLY A 38 20.72 30.18 24.82
C GLY A 38 20.12 30.01 23.43
N VAL A 39 19.46 31.04 22.89
CA VAL A 39 19.03 31.06 21.47
C VAL A 39 20.20 31.51 20.59
N GLN A 40 20.55 30.73 19.56
CA GLN A 40 20.71 31.17 18.15
C GLN A 40 21.38 30.10 17.26
N GLY A 41 20.86 29.94 16.04
CA GLY A 41 21.70 29.68 14.86
C GLY A 41 21.81 28.24 14.33
N THR A 42 21.24 28.06 13.13
CA THR A 42 21.63 27.08 12.08
C THR A 42 21.21 25.60 12.24
N SER A 43 21.13 24.95 11.08
CA SER A 43 20.32 23.76 10.82
C SER A 43 21.09 22.45 10.96
N THR A 44 20.49 21.47 11.65
CA THR A 44 20.83 20.05 11.52
C THR A 44 19.56 19.19 11.51
N HIS A 45 19.56 18.13 10.69
CA HIS A 45 18.44 17.20 10.57
C HIS A 45 18.24 16.39 11.86
N CYS A 46 17.00 16.32 12.36
CA CYS A 46 16.60 15.28 13.31
C CYS A 46 16.32 13.95 12.58
N PRO A 47 16.62 12.80 13.19
CA PRO A 47 16.23 11.50 12.65
C PRO A 47 14.72 11.28 12.82
N CYS A 48 14.03 10.92 11.75
CA CYS A 48 12.62 10.52 11.82
C CYS A 48 12.51 9.10 12.37
N VAL A 49 11.99 8.96 13.60
CA VAL A 49 11.50 7.68 14.12
C VAL A 49 10.17 7.36 13.43
N THR A 50 10.24 6.51 12.40
CA THR A 50 9.06 6.09 11.63
C THR A 50 8.27 5.03 12.39
N VAL A 51 7.20 5.45 13.08
CA VAL A 51 6.21 4.51 13.63
C VAL A 51 5.42 3.90 12.47
N PHE A 52 5.54 2.58 12.26
CA PHE A 52 4.79 1.84 11.26
C PHE A 52 3.29 1.79 11.62
N LEU A 53 2.53 2.77 11.11
CA LEU A 53 1.07 2.67 11.03
C LEU A 53 0.70 1.88 9.77
N PRO A 54 -0.22 0.90 9.83
CA PRO A 54 -0.62 0.12 8.67
C PRO A 54 -1.20 1.01 7.56
N PRO A 55 -0.96 0.67 6.27
CA PRO A 55 -1.14 1.58 5.13
C PRO A 55 -2.58 2.11 4.96
N PHE A 56 -3.57 1.42 5.52
CA PHE A 56 -4.98 1.82 5.47
C PHE A 56 -5.29 3.12 6.22
N LEU A 57 -4.55 3.46 7.29
CA LEU A 57 -4.77 4.69 8.05
C LEU A 57 -4.27 5.95 7.31
N TRP A 58 -3.38 5.80 6.33
CA TRP A 58 -2.80 6.91 5.57
C TRP A 58 -3.66 7.40 4.38
N GLN A 59 -4.70 6.64 3.98
CA GLN A 59 -5.40 6.85 2.71
C GLN A 59 -6.75 7.59 2.81
N ASP A 60 -7.26 7.88 4.01
CA ASP A 60 -8.57 8.53 4.20
C ASP A 60 -8.55 10.04 3.85
N ARG A 61 -8.60 10.37 2.55
CA ARG A 61 -8.76 11.75 2.06
C ARG A 61 -10.16 12.34 2.32
N VAL A 62 -11.17 11.51 2.55
CA VAL A 62 -12.61 11.87 2.54
C VAL A 62 -12.95 13.04 3.48
N PHE A 63 -12.32 13.12 4.66
CA PHE A 63 -12.59 14.20 5.61
C PHE A 63 -11.89 15.54 5.32
N ARG A 64 -10.83 15.59 4.49
CA ARG A 64 -10.22 16.87 4.10
C ARG A 64 -11.14 17.70 3.19
N SER A 65 -11.89 17.05 2.31
CA SER A 65 -12.80 17.73 1.36
C SER A 65 -14.00 18.40 2.04
N VAL A 66 -14.45 17.89 3.20
CA VAL A 66 -15.56 18.47 3.97
C VAL A 66 -15.11 19.69 4.82
N PHE A 67 -13.80 19.93 4.93
CA PHE A 67 -13.22 21.00 5.76
C PHE A 67 -12.76 22.24 4.98
N LEU A 68 -12.94 22.27 3.65
CA LEU A 68 -12.30 23.26 2.75
C LEU A 68 -13.26 24.16 1.93
N MET A 69 -14.56 24.21 2.26
CA MET A 69 -15.56 25.03 1.54
C MET A 69 -16.07 26.28 2.31
N ILE A 70 -15.19 27.04 2.98
CA ILE A 70 -15.50 28.41 3.42
C ILE A 70 -14.31 29.34 3.14
N HIS A 71 -14.42 30.14 2.07
CA HIS A 71 -13.49 31.24 1.77
C HIS A 71 -13.64 32.37 2.82
N PRO A 72 -12.54 32.92 3.38
CA PRO A 72 -12.61 34.12 4.20
C PRO A 72 -12.67 35.38 3.31
N LEU A 73 -13.88 35.89 3.07
CA LEU A 73 -14.04 37.22 2.49
C LEU A 73 -13.80 38.30 3.55
N ASN A 74 -12.62 38.90 3.47
CA ASN A 74 -12.32 40.33 3.71
C ASN A 74 -12.90 40.98 4.98
N THR A 75 -12.13 41.01 6.07
CA THR A 75 -12.42 41.79 7.29
C THR A 75 -11.59 43.07 7.38
N GLN A 76 -12.20 44.21 7.07
CA GLN A 76 -11.66 45.52 7.47
C GLN A 76 -11.83 45.76 8.97
N LYS A 77 -10.91 46.53 9.56
CA LYS A 77 -10.86 46.88 10.98
C LYS A 77 -11.93 47.92 11.37
N THR A 78 -12.68 47.66 12.43
CA THR A 78 -13.10 48.70 13.41
C THR A 78 -13.31 48.08 14.80
N ARG A 79 -13.05 48.85 15.87
CA ARG A 79 -13.15 48.41 17.28
C ARG A 79 -14.56 48.64 17.84
N GLY A 80 -15.06 47.69 18.65
CA GLY A 80 -16.12 47.91 19.66
C GLY A 80 -17.39 47.05 19.50
N GLY A 81 -17.88 46.44 20.59
CA GLY A 81 -19.28 45.91 20.67
C GLY A 81 -19.51 44.43 21.07
N ILE A 82 -19.29 44.10 22.35
CA ILE A 82 -20.16 43.33 23.30
C ILE A 82 -21.00 42.09 22.84
N ALA A 83 -20.81 40.98 23.59
CA ALA A 83 -21.70 39.81 23.88
C ALA A 83 -22.14 38.89 22.70
N ILE A 84 -22.50 37.60 22.86
CA ILE A 84 -23.07 36.76 23.95
C ILE A 84 -22.33 35.38 23.94
N GLY A 85 -22.23 34.50 24.97
CA GLY A 85 -22.82 34.41 26.32
C GLY A 85 -22.17 33.28 27.17
N LYS A 86 -22.95 32.36 27.77
CA LYS A 86 -22.49 31.21 28.60
C LYS A 86 -23.44 30.00 28.53
N ILE A 87 -22.92 28.79 28.77
CA ILE A 87 -23.61 27.74 29.55
C ILE A 87 -22.63 27.15 30.56
N THR A 88 -22.98 27.20 31.85
CA THR A 88 -22.31 26.57 32.99
C THR A 88 -23.39 25.99 33.90
N CYS A 89 -23.36 24.67 34.15
CA CYS A 89 -24.36 24.02 34.99
C CYS A 89 -24.04 24.16 36.49
N GLN A 90 -24.88 24.89 37.23
CA GLN A 90 -25.00 24.83 38.69
C GLN A 90 -26.35 25.44 39.12
N GLY A 91 -26.95 24.93 40.21
CA GLY A 91 -28.00 25.62 40.95
C GLY A 91 -29.44 25.13 40.69
N TYR A 92 -30.03 24.51 41.71
CA TYR A 92 -31.43 24.08 41.77
C TYR A 92 -32.34 25.17 42.39
N LYS A 93 -33.66 25.09 42.11
CA LYS A 93 -34.84 25.68 42.80
C LYS A 93 -35.44 27.02 42.30
N ASN A 94 -36.72 26.90 41.91
CA ASN A 94 -37.90 27.75 42.23
C ASN A 94 -37.94 29.23 41.79
N LYS A 95 -39.08 29.84 41.39
CA LYS A 95 -40.43 29.38 40.96
C LYS A 95 -41.07 30.54 40.13
N PRO A 96 -42.19 30.35 39.40
CA PRO A 96 -42.62 31.23 38.30
C PRO A 96 -43.68 32.29 38.67
N PHE A 97 -44.02 33.19 37.75
CA PHE A 97 -45.38 33.74 37.61
C PHE A 97 -45.76 34.13 36.16
N SER A 98 -47.07 34.27 35.91
CA SER A 98 -47.82 34.34 34.63
C SER A 98 -47.75 35.68 33.86
N SER A 99 -48.10 35.79 32.57
CA SER A 99 -49.50 35.75 32.08
C SER A 99 -49.67 36.05 30.56
N PHE A 100 -50.71 35.46 29.94
CA PHE A 100 -51.54 35.90 28.78
C PHE A 100 -50.86 36.27 27.41
N SER A 101 -51.43 36.02 26.22
CA SER A 101 -52.64 35.25 25.83
C SER A 101 -52.69 34.96 24.31
N THR A 102 -53.24 33.80 23.95
CA THR A 102 -54.05 33.49 22.74
C THR A 102 -53.59 33.94 21.33
N TYR A 103 -53.18 32.97 20.52
CA TYR A 103 -53.89 32.67 19.25
C TYR A 103 -53.79 31.16 18.95
N ARG A 104 -54.84 30.57 18.36
CA ARG A 104 -54.82 29.17 17.90
C ARG A 104 -54.24 29.11 16.49
N ASP A 105 -53.34 28.16 16.23
CA ASP A 105 -53.53 27.05 15.27
C ASP A 105 -52.21 26.31 15.02
N SER A 106 -52.27 24.97 15.04
CA SER A 106 -51.24 23.99 14.60
C SER A 106 -49.75 24.24 14.97
N PRO A 107 -49.20 23.61 16.03
CA PRO A 107 -47.75 23.56 16.22
C PRO A 107 -47.12 22.57 15.22
N ALA A 108 -46.53 23.10 14.15
CA ALA A 108 -45.56 22.37 13.36
C ALA A 108 -44.42 21.88 14.28
N ALA A 109 -44.03 20.60 14.17
CA ALA A 109 -43.04 20.01 15.05
C ALA A 109 -41.69 20.72 14.92
N SER A 110 -41.34 21.52 15.93
CA SER A 110 -40.06 22.23 16.01
C SER A 110 -38.93 21.22 16.13
N ASN A 111 -38.17 21.09 15.04
CA ASN A 111 -37.15 20.06 14.86
C ASN A 111 -35.94 20.33 15.80
N PRO A 112 -35.60 19.46 16.78
CA PRO A 112 -34.50 19.72 17.73
C PRO A 112 -33.09 19.72 17.12
N TRP A 113 -32.97 19.43 15.83
CA TRP A 113 -31.73 18.98 15.19
C TRP A 113 -30.91 20.09 14.50
N THR A 114 -31.26 21.37 14.67
CA THR A 114 -30.36 22.48 14.31
C THR A 114 -29.19 22.66 15.27
N GLU A 115 -29.16 21.97 16.42
CA GLU A 115 -28.08 22.10 17.41
C GLU A 115 -27.00 21.02 17.34
N THR A 116 -27.27 19.85 16.73
CA THR A 116 -26.28 18.74 16.68
C THR A 116 -25.04 19.05 15.85
N GLY A 117 -25.11 20.02 14.93
CA GLY A 117 -23.93 20.58 14.26
C GLY A 117 -22.91 21.19 15.23
N LYS A 118 -23.31 21.63 16.43
CA LYS A 118 -22.42 22.22 17.46
C LYS A 118 -21.66 21.17 18.27
N CYS A 119 -22.21 19.97 18.46
CA CYS A 119 -21.50 18.87 19.13
C CYS A 119 -20.24 18.45 18.36
N ARG A 120 -20.23 18.63 17.04
CA ARG A 120 -19.13 18.29 16.13
C ARG A 120 -17.78 18.97 16.44
N GLN A 121 -17.76 20.04 17.24
CA GLN A 121 -16.54 20.81 17.57
C GLN A 121 -16.11 20.73 19.04
N HIS A 122 -16.95 20.26 19.97
CA HIS A 122 -16.73 20.52 21.41
C HIS A 122 -16.23 19.34 22.26
N VAL A 123 -16.10 18.12 21.70
CA VAL A 123 -15.79 16.91 22.48
C VAL A 123 -14.34 16.84 23.00
N PHE A 124 -13.38 17.57 22.41
CA PHE A 124 -11.94 17.31 22.57
C PHE A 124 -11.10 18.41 23.28
N LYS A 125 -11.49 18.84 24.49
CA LYS A 125 -10.60 19.63 25.37
C LYS A 125 -9.91 18.75 26.43
N ARG A 126 -8.57 18.64 26.33
CA ARG A 126 -7.68 17.68 27.05
C ARG A 126 -7.52 17.87 28.58
N GLY A 127 -8.55 18.31 29.32
CA GLY A 127 -8.39 18.77 30.71
C GLY A 127 -8.73 17.79 31.85
N THR A 128 -9.79 16.98 31.72
CA THR A 128 -10.37 16.16 32.83
C THR A 128 -11.05 14.91 32.24
N ILE A 129 -10.26 14.09 31.54
CA ILE A 129 -10.77 13.43 30.33
C ILE A 129 -11.38 12.03 30.55
N GLY A 130 -11.00 11.27 31.58
CA GLY A 130 -11.38 9.86 31.76
C GLY A 130 -12.90 9.60 31.83
N GLU A 131 -13.52 9.94 32.95
CA GLU A 131 -14.97 9.73 33.18
C GLU A 131 -15.84 10.42 32.12
N LYS A 132 -15.39 11.57 31.60
CA LYS A 132 -16.09 12.32 30.55
C LYS A 132 -16.02 11.64 29.17
N LYS A 133 -14.94 10.91 28.87
CA LYS A 133 -14.83 10.06 27.67
C LYS A 133 -15.86 8.95 27.73
N GLU A 134 -15.86 8.19 28.82
CA GLU A 134 -16.76 7.05 29.00
C GLU A 134 -18.24 7.48 28.95
N GLY A 135 -18.61 8.53 29.69
CA GLY A 135 -19.96 9.08 29.64
C GLY A 135 -20.38 9.56 28.25
N GLY A 136 -19.48 10.20 27.51
CA GLY A 136 -19.72 10.61 26.12
C GLY A 136 -19.93 9.42 25.16
N ILE A 137 -19.11 8.38 25.29
CA ILE A 137 -19.22 7.16 24.48
C ILE A 137 -20.52 6.40 24.81
N LYS A 138 -20.86 6.23 26.10
CA LYS A 138 -22.14 5.63 26.53
C LYS A 138 -23.35 6.32 25.91
N VAL A 139 -23.38 7.65 25.93
CA VAL A 139 -24.47 8.43 25.32
C VAL A 139 -24.52 8.22 23.80
N LEU A 140 -23.39 8.31 23.10
CA LEU A 140 -23.35 8.10 21.65
C LEU A 140 -23.74 6.67 21.26
N ALA A 141 -23.33 5.66 22.03
CA ALA A 141 -23.70 4.27 21.80
C ALA A 141 -25.20 4.03 22.03
N TYR A 142 -25.78 4.56 23.12
CA TYR A 142 -27.23 4.51 23.36
C TYR A 142 -28.04 5.08 22.18
N TYR A 143 -27.68 6.29 21.71
CA TYR A 143 -28.33 6.87 20.53
C TYR A 143 -28.03 6.09 19.22
N GLY A 144 -26.89 5.40 19.14
CA GLY A 144 -26.48 4.60 17.98
C GLY A 144 -27.23 3.27 17.85
N PHE A 145 -27.45 2.54 18.95
CA PHE A 145 -28.00 1.18 18.94
C PHE A 145 -29.45 1.08 19.43
N ASP A 146 -29.83 1.81 20.49
CA ASP A 146 -31.13 1.60 21.16
C ASP A 146 -32.26 2.46 20.59
N VAL A 147 -31.91 3.51 19.84
CA VAL A 147 -32.88 4.47 19.28
C VAL A 147 -33.37 4.04 17.90
N LYS A 148 -34.69 3.83 17.80
CA LYS A 148 -35.40 3.36 16.59
C LYS A 148 -35.30 4.28 15.36
N SER A 149 -34.87 5.54 15.52
CA SER A 149 -34.75 6.48 14.40
C SER A 149 -33.42 6.28 13.69
N SER A 150 -33.45 5.72 12.47
CA SER A 150 -32.26 5.42 11.67
C SER A 150 -31.39 6.66 11.40
N THR A 151 -31.99 7.84 11.23
CA THR A 151 -31.24 9.10 11.02
C THR A 151 -30.43 9.50 12.25
N VAL A 152 -31.00 9.34 13.44
CA VAL A 152 -30.35 9.63 14.73
C VAL A 152 -29.29 8.59 15.03
N SER A 153 -29.63 7.31 14.87
CA SER A 153 -28.72 6.17 15.02
C SER A 153 -27.47 6.34 14.16
N ARG A 154 -27.62 6.62 12.85
CA ARG A 154 -26.50 6.80 11.94
C ARG A 154 -25.64 8.03 12.29
N GLU A 155 -26.23 9.15 12.71
CA GLU A 155 -25.42 10.32 13.09
C GLU A 155 -24.68 10.14 14.42
N ALA A 156 -25.27 9.41 15.37
CA ALA A 156 -24.59 9.01 16.61
C ALA A 156 -23.41 8.06 16.32
N LEU A 157 -23.61 7.05 15.45
CA LEU A 157 -22.54 6.14 15.01
C LEU A 157 -21.44 6.86 14.20
N ARG A 158 -21.77 7.88 13.38
CA ARG A 158 -20.76 8.76 12.74
C ARG A 158 -19.96 9.55 13.76
N CYS A 159 -20.61 10.12 14.78
CA CYS A 159 -19.91 10.81 15.87
C CYS A 159 -18.98 9.87 16.63
N LEU A 160 -19.43 8.64 16.90
CA LEU A 160 -18.67 7.59 17.56
C LEU A 160 -17.44 7.16 16.72
N ALA A 161 -17.61 6.91 15.42
CA ALA A 161 -16.51 6.53 14.53
C ALA A 161 -15.43 7.62 14.44
N ASN A 162 -15.82 8.90 14.41
CA ASN A 162 -14.88 10.02 14.48
C ASN A 162 -14.15 10.08 15.83
N ALA A 163 -14.84 9.75 16.94
CA ALA A 163 -14.25 9.74 18.26
C ALA A 163 -13.16 8.66 18.39
N LEU A 164 -13.46 7.42 17.97
CA LEU A 164 -12.52 6.27 17.98
C LEU A 164 -11.34 6.45 17.01
N LEU A 165 -11.53 7.22 15.93
CA LEU A 165 -10.46 7.57 14.99
C LEU A 165 -9.49 8.61 15.56
N LEU A 166 -10.01 9.66 16.20
CA LEU A 166 -9.22 10.80 16.68
C LEU A 166 -8.45 10.50 17.98
N GLU A 167 -8.96 9.61 18.83
CA GLU A 167 -8.38 9.32 20.15
C GLU A 167 -8.36 7.80 20.39
N PRO A 168 -7.20 7.12 20.22
CA PRO A 168 -7.10 5.66 20.36
C PRO A 168 -7.61 5.12 21.70
N SER A 169 -7.46 5.87 22.79
CA SER A 169 -7.96 5.47 24.12
C SER A 169 -9.49 5.31 24.19
N MET A 170 -10.25 5.85 23.22
CA MET A 170 -11.71 5.68 23.16
C MET A 170 -12.13 4.32 22.60
N ARG A 171 -11.22 3.61 21.92
CA ARG A 171 -11.51 2.29 21.32
C ARG A 171 -11.69 1.23 22.39
N GLN A 172 -10.75 1.11 23.33
CA GLN A 172 -10.87 0.19 24.46
C GLN A 172 -12.10 0.52 25.30
N ILE A 173 -12.33 1.80 25.64
CA ILE A 173 -13.55 2.21 26.38
C ILE A 173 -14.82 1.80 25.63
N PHE A 174 -14.86 1.87 24.30
CA PHE A 174 -16.01 1.41 23.53
C PHE A 174 -16.20 -0.12 23.58
N VAL A 175 -15.10 -0.88 23.60
CA VAL A 175 -15.10 -2.35 23.75
C VAL A 175 -15.53 -2.77 25.16
N ASP A 176 -15.00 -2.12 26.20
CA ASP A 176 -15.35 -2.32 27.62
C ASP A 176 -16.86 -2.19 27.88
N LEU A 177 -17.54 -1.34 27.10
CA LEU A 177 -18.99 -1.11 27.18
C LEU A 177 -19.84 -2.22 26.53
N GLY A 178 -19.22 -3.22 25.90
CA GLY A 178 -19.90 -4.41 25.40
C GLY A 178 -20.71 -4.22 24.12
N TYR A 179 -20.54 -3.12 23.37
CA TYR A 179 -21.28 -2.83 22.15
C TYR A 179 -20.75 -3.55 20.88
N GLY A 180 -19.69 -4.36 20.99
CA GLY A 180 -19.13 -5.13 19.87
C GLY A 180 -20.13 -6.07 19.18
N PRO A 181 -20.86 -6.93 19.91
CA PRO A 181 -21.94 -7.77 19.34
C PRO A 181 -23.01 -6.96 18.60
N ASN A 182 -23.43 -5.82 19.15
CA ASN A 182 -24.45 -4.95 18.52
C ASN A 182 -23.98 -4.40 17.16
N LEU A 183 -22.68 -4.19 16.94
CA LEU A 183 -22.13 -3.83 15.63
C LEU A 183 -22.18 -5.00 14.65
N ALA A 184 -21.81 -6.20 15.10
CA ALA A 184 -21.88 -7.40 14.27
C ALA A 184 -23.32 -7.71 13.86
N ASP A 185 -24.28 -7.61 14.78
CA ASP A 185 -25.71 -7.77 14.49
C ASP A 185 -26.25 -6.68 13.55
N ARG A 186 -25.68 -5.48 13.56
CA ARG A 186 -26.09 -4.39 12.64
C ARG A 186 -25.65 -4.66 11.20
N LEU A 187 -24.59 -5.44 10.96
CA LEU A 187 -24.22 -5.94 9.62
C LEU A 187 -25.23 -6.97 9.05
N LYS A 188 -26.25 -7.37 9.81
CA LYS A 188 -27.39 -8.12 9.27
C LYS A 188 -28.26 -7.27 8.34
N GLU A 189 -28.26 -5.94 8.49
CA GLU A 189 -29.09 -5.05 7.69
C GLU A 189 -28.52 -4.85 6.28
N GLU A 190 -29.31 -5.13 5.23
CA GLU A 190 -28.89 -4.89 3.84
C GLU A 190 -28.91 -3.39 3.45
N ASN A 191 -28.28 -2.52 4.24
CA ASN A 191 -28.17 -1.08 3.99
C ASN A 191 -26.71 -0.63 3.91
N SER A 192 -26.35 0.17 2.90
CA SER A 192 -24.97 0.65 2.70
C SER A 192 -24.52 1.68 3.75
N ASP A 193 -25.43 2.47 4.34
CA ASP A 193 -25.07 3.36 5.48
C ASP A 193 -24.68 2.55 6.72
N ASP A 194 -25.51 1.59 7.10
CA ASP A 194 -25.30 0.80 8.32
C ASP A 194 -24.11 -0.16 8.14
N GLU A 195 -23.92 -0.74 6.94
CA GLU A 195 -22.71 -1.49 6.54
C GLU A 195 -21.44 -0.65 6.71
N PHE A 196 -21.42 0.58 6.18
CA PHE A 196 -20.27 1.49 6.28
C PHE A 196 -19.93 1.81 7.75
N LEU A 197 -20.93 2.20 8.54
CA LEU A 197 -20.72 2.63 9.92
C LEU A 197 -20.33 1.47 10.84
N ALA A 198 -20.99 0.32 10.70
CA ALA A 198 -20.65 -0.87 11.48
C ALA A 198 -19.28 -1.44 11.09
N SER A 199 -18.98 -1.55 9.78
CA SER A 199 -17.66 -2.00 9.30
C SER A 199 -16.55 -1.05 9.77
N ARG A 200 -16.77 0.27 9.72
CA ARG A 200 -15.80 1.28 10.17
C ARG A 200 -15.50 1.17 11.66
N LEU A 201 -16.54 1.00 12.49
CA LEU A 201 -16.39 0.90 13.95
C LEU A 201 -15.69 -0.41 14.35
N LEU A 202 -16.06 -1.54 13.75
CA LEU A 202 -15.36 -2.81 13.94
C LEU A 202 -13.91 -2.74 13.45
N PHE A 203 -13.65 -2.10 12.31
CA PHE A 203 -12.29 -1.90 11.79
C PHE A 203 -11.44 -1.07 12.75
N LEU A 204 -11.98 0.02 13.30
CA LEU A 204 -11.27 0.80 14.33
C LEU A 204 -11.03 0.00 15.61
N ALA A 205 -11.94 -0.91 15.98
CA ALA A 205 -11.76 -1.81 17.13
C ALA A 205 -10.70 -2.91 16.89
N THR A 206 -10.30 -3.22 15.65
CA THR A 206 -9.16 -4.15 15.40
C THR A 206 -7.80 -3.59 15.83
N TYR A 207 -7.70 -2.30 16.19
CA TYR A 207 -6.44 -1.65 16.57
C TYR A 207 -6.42 -1.22 18.03
N ASP A 208 -5.46 -1.76 18.79
CA ASP A 208 -5.17 -1.41 20.18
C ASP A 208 -6.37 -1.66 21.13
N THR A 209 -7.10 -2.78 20.92
CA THR A 209 -8.14 -3.26 21.85
C THR A 209 -8.07 -4.76 22.10
N ASP A 210 -8.78 -5.24 23.12
CA ASP A 210 -8.98 -6.65 23.45
C ASP A 210 -10.29 -7.26 22.88
N LEU A 211 -10.92 -6.60 21.88
CA LEU A 211 -12.17 -7.09 21.29
C LEU A 211 -11.98 -8.49 20.68
N ASP A 212 -12.61 -9.48 21.31
CA ASP A 212 -12.57 -10.86 20.88
C ASP A 212 -13.41 -11.09 19.61
N PHE A 213 -12.76 -11.04 18.44
CA PHE A 213 -13.41 -11.33 17.17
C PHE A 213 -13.84 -12.80 17.05
N ASP A 214 -13.16 -13.77 17.68
CA ASP A 214 -13.59 -15.18 17.65
C ASP A 214 -15.01 -15.31 18.23
N LYS A 215 -15.31 -14.62 19.34
CA LYS A 215 -16.70 -14.53 19.87
C LYS A 215 -17.69 -13.92 18.87
N LEU A 216 -17.29 -12.93 18.06
CA LEU A 216 -18.18 -12.30 17.06
C LEU A 216 -18.41 -13.21 15.84
N PHE A 217 -17.43 -14.04 15.46
CA PHE A 217 -17.65 -15.10 14.48
C PHE A 217 -18.63 -16.14 14.99
N ASP A 218 -18.41 -16.65 16.21
CA ASP A 218 -19.13 -17.82 16.71
C ASP A 218 -20.54 -17.49 17.24
N ASN A 219 -20.77 -16.29 17.77
CA ASN A 219 -22.07 -15.89 18.35
C ASN A 219 -22.89 -14.94 17.46
N ASN A 220 -22.24 -14.12 16.62
CA ASN A 220 -22.90 -13.07 15.84
C ASN A 220 -22.81 -13.28 14.31
N ASN A 221 -22.33 -14.43 13.84
CA ASN A 221 -22.19 -14.77 12.41
C ASN A 221 -21.42 -13.73 11.57
N LEU A 222 -20.45 -13.02 12.17
CA LEU A 222 -19.75 -11.87 11.56
C LEU A 222 -19.19 -12.20 10.16
N GLY A 223 -18.59 -13.38 9.99
CA GLY A 223 -18.06 -13.83 8.71
C GLY A 223 -19.13 -14.02 7.63
N GLU A 224 -20.33 -14.50 7.99
CA GLU A 224 -21.44 -14.66 7.06
C GLU A 224 -21.97 -13.30 6.59
N TYR A 225 -22.15 -12.34 7.51
CA TYR A 225 -22.61 -11.00 7.15
C TYR A 225 -21.61 -10.27 6.24
N ILE A 226 -20.31 -10.32 6.54
CA ILE A 226 -19.26 -9.76 5.65
C ILE A 226 -19.31 -10.41 4.26
N ASN A 227 -19.40 -11.75 4.18
CA ASN A 227 -19.54 -12.46 2.90
C ASN A 227 -20.81 -12.03 2.14
N ASN A 228 -21.94 -11.86 2.84
CA ASN A 228 -23.20 -11.42 2.27
C ASN A 228 -23.14 -9.98 1.73
N HIS A 229 -22.46 -9.06 2.41
CA HIS A 229 -22.21 -7.69 1.90
C HIS A 229 -21.35 -7.69 0.63
N ILE A 230 -20.24 -8.45 0.61
CA ILE A 230 -19.38 -8.57 -0.58
C ILE A 230 -20.17 -9.19 -1.76
N TYR A 231 -20.97 -10.25 -1.49
CA TYR A 231 -21.87 -10.84 -2.47
C TYR A 231 -22.89 -9.83 -3.01
N ARG A 232 -23.53 -9.04 -2.13
CA ARG A 232 -24.51 -7.98 -2.45
C ARG A 232 -23.90 -6.92 -3.37
N HIS A 233 -22.71 -6.43 -3.07
CA HIS A 233 -21.99 -5.52 -3.98
C HIS A 233 -21.66 -6.16 -5.32
N SER A 234 -21.24 -7.43 -5.32
CA SER A 234 -20.97 -8.16 -6.57
C SER A 234 -22.20 -8.29 -7.47
N LYS A 235 -23.43 -8.28 -6.94
CA LYS A 235 -24.68 -8.30 -7.75
C LYS A 235 -24.83 -7.04 -8.60
N ARG A 236 -24.30 -5.89 -8.14
CA ARG A 236 -24.38 -4.60 -8.86
C ARG A 236 -23.58 -4.59 -10.17
N PHE A 237 -22.62 -5.52 -10.33
CA PHE A 237 -21.81 -5.71 -11.53
C PHE A 237 -22.41 -6.78 -12.45
N SER A 238 -23.26 -6.37 -13.38
CA SER A 238 -23.78 -7.22 -14.46
C SER A 238 -22.72 -7.50 -15.55
N LYS A 239 -23.00 -8.37 -16.51
CA LYS A 239 -22.03 -8.72 -17.58
C LYS A 239 -21.80 -7.60 -18.61
N ALA A 240 -22.69 -6.59 -18.68
CA ALA A 240 -22.86 -5.76 -19.87
C ALA A 240 -22.23 -4.35 -19.82
N ARG A 241 -21.68 -3.90 -18.68
CA ARG A 241 -21.02 -2.58 -18.61
C ARG A 241 -20.01 -2.51 -17.46
N LYS A 242 -18.85 -1.89 -17.74
CA LYS A 242 -18.04 -1.26 -16.68
C LYS A 242 -18.93 -0.24 -15.98
N LYS A 243 -18.94 -0.26 -14.66
CA LYS A 243 -19.86 0.57 -13.85
C LYS A 243 -19.12 1.18 -12.68
N LYS A 244 -19.26 2.50 -12.53
CA LYS A 244 -18.92 3.21 -11.29
C LYS A 244 -19.95 2.88 -10.22
N LEU A 245 -19.48 2.56 -9.01
CA LEU A 245 -20.34 2.36 -7.85
C LEU A 245 -21.02 3.67 -7.45
N ASP A 246 -22.14 3.59 -6.73
CA ASP A 246 -22.62 4.76 -6.01
C ASP A 246 -21.64 5.10 -4.87
N GLN A 247 -21.55 6.39 -4.51
CA GLN A 247 -20.59 6.85 -3.50
C GLN A 247 -20.74 6.11 -2.17
N MET A 248 -21.98 5.84 -1.74
CA MET A 248 -22.19 5.18 -0.45
C MET A 248 -21.88 3.68 -0.51
N ASP A 249 -22.09 3.03 -1.66
CA ASP A 249 -21.68 1.64 -1.86
C ASP A 249 -20.16 1.49 -1.93
N GLU A 250 -19.48 2.44 -2.58
CA GLU A 250 -18.01 2.45 -2.68
C GLU A 250 -17.37 2.61 -1.29
N LEU A 251 -17.91 3.50 -0.45
CA LEU A 251 -17.49 3.68 0.94
C LEU A 251 -17.76 2.44 1.79
N ALA A 252 -18.96 1.87 1.70
CA ALA A 252 -19.35 0.68 2.46
C ALA A 252 -18.46 -0.53 2.12
N LEU A 253 -18.35 -0.85 0.82
CA LEU A 253 -17.49 -1.91 0.31
C LEU A 253 -16.03 -1.70 0.76
N SER A 254 -15.53 -0.45 0.71
CA SER A 254 -14.17 -0.13 1.14
C SER A 254 -13.94 -0.47 2.62
N GLU A 255 -14.84 -0.08 3.52
CA GLU A 255 -14.70 -0.38 4.95
C GLU A 255 -14.89 -1.87 5.27
N THR A 256 -15.78 -2.58 4.57
CA THR A 256 -15.91 -4.04 4.71
C THR A 256 -14.66 -4.79 4.24
N LEU A 257 -14.02 -4.35 3.14
CA LEU A 257 -12.76 -4.93 2.67
C LEU A 257 -11.59 -4.63 3.62
N LYS A 258 -11.52 -3.41 4.17
CA LYS A 258 -10.56 -3.03 5.23
C LYS A 258 -10.72 -3.93 6.47
N LEU A 259 -11.96 -4.10 6.95
CA LEU A 259 -12.27 -4.97 8.09
C LEU A 259 -11.86 -6.42 7.82
N MET A 260 -12.23 -6.98 6.67
CA MET A 260 -11.87 -8.35 6.29
C MET A 260 -10.34 -8.53 6.19
N PHE A 261 -9.61 -7.55 5.64
CA PHE A 261 -8.15 -7.59 5.60
C PHE A 261 -7.53 -7.63 7.01
N ASN A 262 -7.97 -6.76 7.92
CA ASN A 262 -7.44 -6.74 9.29
C ASN A 262 -7.78 -8.03 10.05
N ILE A 263 -9.02 -8.52 9.97
CA ILE A 263 -9.42 -9.78 10.61
C ILE A 263 -8.57 -10.94 10.09
N THR A 264 -8.40 -11.07 8.77
CA THR A 264 -7.58 -12.15 8.18
C THR A 264 -6.09 -12.05 8.53
N ASN A 265 -5.59 -10.83 8.81
CA ASN A 265 -4.22 -10.62 9.28
C ASN A 265 -4.03 -10.99 10.76
N PHE A 266 -4.97 -10.62 11.64
CA PHE A 266 -4.87 -10.86 13.08
C PHE A 266 -5.40 -12.23 13.52
N TYR A 267 -6.30 -12.85 12.74
CA TYR A 267 -6.91 -14.17 13.00
C TYR A 267 -6.70 -15.12 11.81
N PRO A 268 -5.47 -15.57 11.51
CA PRO A 268 -5.18 -16.42 10.35
C PRO A 268 -5.96 -17.75 10.31
N HIS A 269 -6.43 -18.24 11.47
CA HIS A 269 -7.30 -19.43 11.56
C HIS A 269 -8.72 -19.20 11.05
N ARG A 270 -9.20 -17.95 10.95
CA ARG A 270 -10.52 -17.60 10.41
C ARG A 270 -10.52 -17.27 8.92
N VAL A 271 -9.36 -17.29 8.24
CA VAL A 271 -9.23 -17.01 6.80
C VAL A 271 -10.19 -17.86 5.95
N ASP A 272 -10.35 -19.14 6.28
CA ASP A 272 -11.19 -20.06 5.52
C ASP A 272 -12.66 -19.62 5.48
N ALA A 273 -13.15 -18.92 6.50
CA ALA A 273 -14.51 -18.39 6.57
C ALA A 273 -14.80 -17.32 5.51
N PHE A 274 -13.77 -16.63 4.98
CA PHE A 274 -13.89 -15.64 3.93
C PHE A 274 -13.66 -16.20 2.52
N SER A 275 -13.31 -17.48 2.38
CA SER A 275 -13.17 -18.14 1.07
C SER A 275 -14.37 -17.86 0.14
N PRO A 276 -15.65 -17.95 0.59
CA PRO A 276 -16.81 -17.68 -0.27
C PRO A 276 -16.82 -16.29 -0.94
N SER A 277 -16.11 -15.30 -0.38
CA SER A 277 -15.99 -13.96 -0.98
C SER A 277 -15.02 -13.86 -2.15
N ILE A 278 -14.03 -14.75 -2.28
CA ILE A 278 -13.01 -14.73 -3.36
C ILE A 278 -13.63 -14.56 -4.76
N PRO A 279 -14.58 -15.42 -5.23
CA PRO A 279 -15.19 -15.26 -6.56
C PRO A 279 -15.96 -13.93 -6.72
N TYR A 280 -16.51 -13.38 -5.63
CA TYR A 280 -17.25 -12.13 -5.67
C TYR A 280 -16.32 -10.91 -5.74
N ILE A 281 -15.19 -10.94 -5.04
CA ILE A 281 -14.12 -9.93 -5.12
C ILE A 281 -13.52 -9.90 -6.53
N LEU A 282 -13.17 -11.06 -7.10
CA LEU A 282 -12.66 -11.18 -8.47
C LEU A 282 -13.68 -10.71 -9.52
N LYS A 283 -14.98 -11.01 -9.32
CA LYS A 283 -16.06 -10.51 -10.18
C LYS A 283 -16.22 -8.99 -10.11
N ILE A 284 -16.01 -8.36 -8.96
CA ILE A 284 -15.99 -6.89 -8.83
C ILE A 284 -14.75 -6.35 -9.54
N LEU A 285 -13.57 -6.87 -9.22
CA LEU A 285 -12.28 -6.40 -9.73
C LEU A 285 -12.18 -6.48 -11.26
N SER A 286 -12.61 -7.58 -11.87
CA SER A 286 -12.64 -7.75 -13.35
C SER A 286 -13.55 -6.72 -14.04
N ARG A 287 -14.65 -6.30 -13.40
CA ARG A 287 -15.71 -5.46 -14.02
C ARG A 287 -15.67 -3.99 -13.64
N ILE A 288 -14.96 -3.62 -12.58
CA ILE A 288 -14.87 -2.24 -12.14
C ILE A 288 -14.07 -1.41 -13.16
N GLU A 289 -14.49 -0.17 -13.35
CA GLU A 289 -13.71 0.84 -14.04
C GLU A 289 -12.47 1.18 -13.19
N ILE A 290 -11.29 1.26 -13.81
CA ILE A 290 -10.06 1.57 -13.07
C ILE A 290 -10.13 3.06 -12.72
N PRO A 291 -10.05 3.45 -11.43
CA PRO A 291 -10.12 4.85 -11.05
C PRO A 291 -8.93 5.61 -11.64
N THR A 292 -9.10 6.91 -11.84
CA THR A 292 -8.01 7.83 -12.18
C THR A 292 -7.79 8.78 -11.00
N PRO A 293 -6.62 8.75 -10.33
CA PRO A 293 -5.48 7.88 -10.61
C PRO A 293 -5.73 6.40 -10.25
N PRO A 294 -5.00 5.44 -10.84
CA PRO A 294 -5.10 4.01 -10.53
C PRO A 294 -4.71 3.68 -9.08
N LEU A 295 -5.02 2.45 -8.64
CA LEU A 295 -4.78 1.99 -7.25
C LEU A 295 -5.37 2.90 -6.17
N GLN A 296 -6.52 3.54 -6.46
CA GLN A 296 -7.35 4.21 -5.46
C GLN A 296 -8.52 3.31 -5.02
N ALA A 297 -9.30 3.79 -4.05
CA ALA A 297 -10.52 3.12 -3.61
C ALA A 297 -11.49 2.88 -4.79
N PRO A 298 -12.22 1.74 -4.80
CA PRO A 298 -12.10 0.59 -3.90
C PRO A 298 -11.06 -0.45 -4.39
N VAL A 299 -10.34 -0.18 -5.50
CA VAL A 299 -9.47 -1.16 -6.20
C VAL A 299 -8.27 -1.59 -5.36
N ASN A 300 -7.61 -0.65 -4.68
CA ASN A 300 -6.57 -0.95 -3.69
C ASN A 300 -7.06 -1.91 -2.58
N TYR A 301 -8.26 -1.70 -2.05
CA TYR A 301 -8.80 -2.52 -0.96
C TYR A 301 -9.24 -3.90 -1.46
N LEU A 302 -9.75 -4.01 -2.69
CA LEU A 302 -9.99 -5.30 -3.34
C LEU A 302 -8.69 -6.10 -3.48
N ILE A 303 -7.61 -5.48 -3.99
CA ILE A 303 -6.28 -6.11 -4.14
C ILE A 303 -5.72 -6.55 -2.78
N ASN A 304 -5.67 -5.63 -1.80
CA ASN A 304 -5.14 -5.94 -0.47
C ASN A 304 -5.91 -7.10 0.17
N SER A 305 -7.25 -7.11 0.06
CA SER A 305 -8.09 -8.15 0.65
C SER A 305 -7.80 -9.56 0.13
N LEU A 306 -7.31 -9.71 -1.09
CA LEU A 306 -6.95 -11.00 -1.68
C LEU A 306 -5.62 -11.57 -1.15
N LEU A 307 -4.73 -10.71 -0.60
CA LEU A 307 -3.41 -11.14 -0.13
C LEU A 307 -3.47 -12.18 0.99
N ASN A 308 -4.41 -12.01 1.92
CA ASN A 308 -4.51 -12.87 3.11
C ASN A 308 -5.37 -14.13 2.88
N LEU A 309 -6.07 -14.23 1.73
CA LEU A 309 -7.00 -15.33 1.44
C LEU A 309 -6.29 -16.55 0.80
N ASP A 310 -6.87 -17.75 0.97
CA ASP A 310 -6.45 -18.97 0.28
C ASP A 310 -6.89 -18.96 -1.18
N LEU A 311 -6.11 -18.28 -2.03
CA LEU A 311 -6.35 -18.19 -3.48
C LEU A 311 -6.03 -19.49 -4.23
N GLU A 312 -5.26 -20.40 -3.62
CA GLU A 312 -4.92 -21.70 -4.21
C GLU A 312 -6.05 -22.71 -4.00
N ALA A 313 -6.95 -22.45 -3.05
CA ALA A 313 -8.01 -23.35 -2.57
C ALA A 313 -7.46 -24.65 -1.97
N LYS A 314 -6.27 -24.58 -1.33
CA LYS A 314 -5.62 -25.71 -0.64
C LYS A 314 -6.48 -26.28 0.48
N LYS A 315 -7.12 -25.41 1.26
CA LYS A 315 -7.98 -25.78 2.40
C LYS A 315 -9.44 -25.85 2.00
N SER A 316 -9.86 -24.93 1.13
CA SER A 316 -11.27 -24.69 0.81
C SER A 316 -11.76 -25.49 -0.41
N LYS A 317 -12.34 -26.68 -0.17
CA LYS A 317 -13.11 -27.45 -1.19
C LYS A 317 -14.41 -26.78 -1.67
N HIS A 318 -14.57 -25.47 -1.44
CA HIS A 318 -15.77 -24.71 -1.80
C HIS A 318 -15.93 -24.50 -3.31
N PHE A 319 -14.87 -24.72 -4.10
CA PHE A 319 -14.88 -24.45 -5.54
C PHE A 319 -14.58 -25.72 -6.34
N GLY A 320 -15.47 -26.06 -7.30
CA GLY A 320 -15.19 -27.12 -8.28
C GLY A 320 -14.14 -26.73 -9.34
N THR A 321 -13.77 -25.45 -9.40
CA THR A 321 -12.70 -24.88 -10.24
C THR A 321 -12.14 -23.65 -9.52
N ASN A 322 -10.82 -23.47 -9.49
CA ASN A 322 -10.22 -22.30 -8.85
C ASN A 322 -10.83 -21.00 -9.44
N PRO A 323 -11.43 -20.11 -8.62
CA PRO A 323 -12.13 -18.92 -9.11
C PRO A 323 -11.20 -17.88 -9.76
N LEU A 324 -9.90 -17.97 -9.49
CA LEU A 324 -8.87 -17.12 -10.10
C LEU A 324 -8.58 -17.48 -11.56
N PHE A 325 -8.71 -18.75 -11.94
CA PHE A 325 -8.46 -19.26 -13.30
C PHE A 325 -9.74 -19.89 -13.87
N PRO A 326 -10.78 -19.09 -14.18
CA PRO A 326 -12.07 -19.62 -14.57
C PRO A 326 -12.02 -20.25 -15.96
N LYS A 327 -12.75 -21.37 -16.16
CA LYS A 327 -12.71 -22.17 -17.39
C LYS A 327 -13.04 -21.45 -18.71
N PHE A 328 -13.68 -20.27 -18.67
CA PHE A 328 -14.02 -19.51 -19.88
C PHE A 328 -12.85 -18.67 -20.40
N ASP A 329 -11.95 -18.24 -19.50
CA ASP A 329 -10.76 -17.45 -19.77
C ASP A 329 -9.90 -17.50 -18.50
N GLN A 330 -8.82 -18.27 -18.54
CA GLN A 330 -7.94 -18.42 -17.37
C GLN A 330 -7.13 -17.15 -17.08
N ASN A 331 -7.01 -16.25 -18.04
CA ASN A 331 -6.14 -15.08 -17.97
C ASN A 331 -6.89 -13.82 -17.51
N CYS A 332 -8.22 -13.78 -17.56
CA CYS A 332 -9.01 -12.54 -17.36
C CYS A 332 -8.73 -11.78 -16.05
N ASN A 333 -8.41 -12.49 -14.96
CA ASN A 333 -8.11 -11.87 -13.67
C ASN A 333 -6.67 -11.34 -13.62
N VAL A 334 -5.73 -12.07 -14.23
CA VAL A 334 -4.31 -11.72 -14.35
C VAL A 334 -4.14 -10.51 -15.26
N ASP A 335 -4.75 -10.54 -16.45
CA ASP A 335 -4.83 -9.41 -17.39
C ASP A 335 -5.30 -8.14 -16.68
N LYS A 336 -6.40 -8.23 -15.94
CA LYS A 336 -6.94 -7.08 -15.19
C LYS A 336 -5.96 -6.53 -14.16
N LEU A 337 -5.27 -7.40 -13.43
CA LEU A 337 -4.28 -7.00 -12.41
C LEU A 337 -3.06 -6.33 -13.07
N ILE A 338 -2.55 -6.88 -14.16
CA ILE A 338 -1.43 -6.32 -14.93
C ILE A 338 -1.82 -4.98 -15.56
N ASN A 339 -3.03 -4.85 -16.11
CA ASN A 339 -3.56 -3.59 -16.65
C ASN A 339 -3.71 -2.50 -15.57
N ILE A 340 -4.06 -2.87 -14.33
CA ILE A 340 -4.04 -1.94 -13.18
C ILE A 340 -2.61 -1.53 -12.82
N LEU A 341 -1.65 -2.48 -12.83
CA LEU A 341 -0.23 -2.19 -12.59
C LEU A 341 0.31 -1.22 -13.65
N ASP A 342 -0.01 -1.47 -14.92
CA ASP A 342 0.47 -0.68 -16.05
C ASP A 342 0.05 0.78 -15.98
N GLN A 343 -1.25 1.02 -15.82
CA GLN A 343 -1.79 2.37 -15.67
C GLN A 343 -1.23 3.06 -14.41
N ALA A 344 -1.03 2.31 -13.31
CA ALA A 344 -0.46 2.86 -12.09
C ALA A 344 1.00 3.31 -12.30
N VAL A 345 1.81 2.45 -12.90
CA VAL A 345 3.24 2.67 -13.18
C VAL A 345 3.44 3.79 -14.21
N ALA A 346 2.52 3.97 -15.16
CA ALA A 346 2.53 5.09 -16.10
C ALA A 346 2.13 6.45 -15.48
N MET A 347 1.32 6.46 -14.42
CA MET A 347 0.71 7.70 -13.87
C MET A 347 1.32 8.20 -12.56
N HIS A 348 1.75 7.30 -11.68
CA HIS A 348 2.24 7.67 -10.34
C HIS A 348 3.75 7.89 -10.30
N LYS A 349 4.20 8.77 -9.39
CA LYS A 349 5.63 8.93 -9.08
C LYS A 349 6.14 7.74 -8.24
N PRO A 350 7.43 7.35 -8.32
CA PRO A 350 7.97 6.19 -7.60
C PRO A 350 7.67 6.17 -6.09
N GLN A 351 7.74 7.33 -5.42
CA GLN A 351 7.47 7.45 -3.98
C GLN A 351 6.02 7.14 -3.59
N HIS A 352 5.07 7.34 -4.51
CA HIS A 352 3.66 6.99 -4.28
C HIS A 352 3.42 5.53 -4.60
N LEU A 353 4.05 5.01 -5.67
CA LEU A 353 3.98 3.60 -6.07
C LEU A 353 4.47 2.65 -4.99
N GLU A 354 5.50 3.00 -4.22
CA GLU A 354 5.98 2.17 -3.11
C GLU A 354 4.87 1.82 -2.10
N SER A 355 4.01 2.78 -1.76
CA SER A 355 2.88 2.56 -0.84
C SER A 355 1.65 1.88 -1.47
N LEU A 356 1.54 1.89 -2.81
CA LEU A 356 0.32 1.51 -3.54
C LEU A 356 0.47 0.21 -4.34
N ALA A 357 1.59 0.01 -5.01
CA ALA A 357 1.82 -1.06 -5.96
C ALA A 357 2.47 -2.30 -5.33
N VAL A 358 3.18 -2.17 -4.20
CA VAL A 358 3.78 -3.32 -3.50
C VAL A 358 2.74 -4.42 -3.18
N PRO A 359 1.52 -4.11 -2.64
CA PRO A 359 0.47 -5.11 -2.47
C PRO A 359 0.05 -5.82 -3.77
N LEU A 360 0.04 -5.12 -4.91
CA LEU A 360 -0.30 -5.69 -6.21
C LEU A 360 0.83 -6.60 -6.73
N LEU A 361 2.09 -6.20 -6.58
CA LEU A 361 3.25 -7.02 -6.94
C LEU A 361 3.30 -8.30 -6.10
N THR A 362 3.11 -8.21 -4.78
CA THR A 362 3.02 -9.37 -3.89
C THR A 362 1.85 -10.29 -4.28
N LEU A 363 0.71 -9.73 -4.70
CA LEU A 363 -0.41 -10.52 -5.19
C LEU A 363 -0.06 -11.25 -6.49
N LEU A 364 0.55 -10.58 -7.47
CA LEU A 364 0.98 -11.19 -8.74
C LEU A 364 1.99 -12.33 -8.52
N ARG A 365 3.02 -12.12 -7.69
CA ARG A 365 3.98 -13.15 -7.26
C ARG A 365 3.28 -14.37 -6.64
N LYS A 366 2.39 -14.12 -5.68
CA LYS A 366 1.59 -15.17 -5.01
C LYS A 366 0.78 -15.95 -6.05
N ILE A 367 0.10 -15.27 -6.97
CA ILE A 367 -0.70 -15.89 -8.04
C ILE A 367 0.17 -16.76 -8.94
N TYR A 368 1.32 -16.24 -9.41
CA TYR A 368 2.23 -16.95 -10.29
C TYR A 368 2.74 -18.25 -9.66
N SER A 369 3.01 -18.28 -8.36
CA SER A 369 3.54 -19.47 -7.66
C SER A 369 2.69 -20.73 -7.81
N PHE A 370 1.36 -20.60 -7.87
CA PHE A 370 0.41 -21.71 -8.03
C PHE A 370 -0.39 -21.67 -9.35
N ALA A 371 -0.05 -20.77 -10.27
CA ALA A 371 -0.74 -20.64 -11.55
C ALA A 371 -0.53 -21.89 -12.45
N PRO A 372 -1.55 -22.30 -13.24
CA PRO A 372 -1.36 -23.25 -14.33
C PRO A 372 -0.42 -22.69 -15.41
N GLU A 373 0.15 -23.58 -16.23
CA GLU A 373 1.12 -23.25 -17.27
C GLU A 373 0.66 -22.14 -18.24
N GLY A 374 -0.63 -22.13 -18.62
CA GLY A 374 -1.18 -21.12 -19.53
C GLY A 374 -1.09 -19.69 -18.97
N PRO A 375 -1.70 -19.42 -17.80
CA PRO A 375 -1.54 -18.14 -17.11
C PRO A 375 -0.09 -17.78 -16.76
N LYS A 376 0.79 -18.75 -16.45
CA LYS A 376 2.23 -18.48 -16.22
C LYS A 376 2.90 -17.87 -17.44
N LYS A 377 2.84 -18.55 -18.58
CA LYS A 377 3.40 -18.04 -19.85
C LYS A 377 2.79 -16.72 -20.29
N TYR A 378 1.52 -16.50 -19.97
CA TYR A 378 0.86 -15.22 -20.23
C TYR A 378 1.36 -14.09 -19.32
N MET A 379 1.72 -14.38 -18.07
CA MET A 379 2.39 -13.42 -17.18
C MET A 379 3.82 -13.14 -17.61
N GLU A 380 4.57 -14.17 -17.98
CA GLU A 380 5.93 -14.06 -18.53
C GLU A 380 5.93 -13.12 -19.75
N TRP A 381 5.08 -13.42 -20.74
CA TRP A 381 4.90 -12.62 -21.96
C TRP A 381 4.54 -11.14 -21.70
N LEU A 382 3.68 -10.85 -20.72
CA LEU A 382 3.24 -9.47 -20.43
C LEU A 382 4.22 -8.63 -19.57
N LEU A 383 5.17 -9.26 -18.89
CA LEU A 383 5.98 -8.61 -17.83
C LEU A 383 7.49 -8.69 -18.05
N LEU A 384 7.97 -9.71 -18.76
CA LEU A 384 9.34 -9.76 -19.25
C LEU A 384 9.45 -8.95 -20.56
N PRO A 385 10.64 -8.42 -20.90
CA PRO A 385 10.90 -7.83 -22.21
C PRO A 385 10.66 -8.85 -23.33
N GLU A 386 10.01 -8.40 -24.42
CA GLU A 386 9.84 -9.16 -25.67
C GLU A 386 10.92 -8.76 -26.69
N ASP A 387 11.07 -9.52 -27.80
CA ASP A 387 12.02 -9.23 -28.88
C ASP A 387 11.97 -7.76 -29.37
N ASP A 388 10.76 -7.17 -29.46
CA ASP A 388 10.53 -5.76 -29.84
C ASP A 388 11.11 -4.74 -28.83
N ASP A 389 11.27 -5.10 -27.55
CA ASP A 389 11.89 -4.22 -26.55
C ASP A 389 13.41 -4.06 -26.78
N HIS A 390 14.03 -4.96 -27.55
CA HIS A 390 15.45 -4.95 -27.86
C HIS A 390 15.82 -4.06 -29.07
N ASP A 391 14.86 -3.40 -29.73
CA ASP A 391 15.15 -2.35 -30.73
C ASP A 391 15.74 -1.08 -30.09
N LEU A 392 15.60 -0.92 -28.77
CA LEU A 392 16.21 0.13 -27.96
C LEU A 392 17.03 -0.50 -26.82
N PRO A 393 17.91 0.26 -26.13
CA PRO A 393 18.52 -0.23 -24.90
C PRO A 393 17.44 -0.60 -23.88
N ILE A 394 17.57 -1.79 -23.31
CA ILE A 394 16.59 -2.40 -22.41
C ILE A 394 16.25 -1.44 -21.25
N GLY A 395 14.95 -1.31 -20.94
CA GLY A 395 14.49 -0.31 -19.98
C GLY A 395 14.35 1.12 -20.53
N LYS A 396 14.57 1.41 -21.83
CA LYS A 396 14.28 2.74 -22.41
C LYS A 396 12.96 2.84 -23.18
N SER A 397 12.36 1.73 -23.59
CA SER A 397 11.09 1.75 -24.33
C SER A 397 9.91 2.20 -23.44
N ASN A 398 8.73 2.33 -24.05
CA ASN A 398 7.48 2.67 -23.35
C ASN A 398 6.56 1.45 -23.11
N THR A 399 7.14 0.24 -23.00
CA THR A 399 6.44 -0.96 -22.53
C THR A 399 6.34 -1.01 -21.01
N LEU A 400 5.55 -1.97 -20.49
CA LEU A 400 5.41 -2.19 -19.05
C LEU A 400 6.70 -2.73 -18.44
N SER A 401 7.27 -3.79 -19.03
CA SER A 401 8.60 -4.35 -18.78
C SER A 401 9.64 -3.22 -18.60
N SER A 402 9.83 -2.37 -19.61
CA SER A 402 10.80 -1.26 -19.53
C SER A 402 10.49 -0.22 -18.45
N ARG A 403 9.20 0.08 -18.17
CA ARG A 403 8.84 0.94 -17.02
C ARG A 403 9.19 0.29 -15.69
N LEU A 404 8.97 -1.01 -15.53
CA LEU A 404 9.30 -1.75 -14.32
C LEU A 404 10.82 -1.81 -14.10
N LEU A 405 11.62 -2.02 -15.15
CA LEU A 405 13.09 -1.99 -15.07
C LEU A 405 13.65 -0.61 -14.63
N ARG A 406 13.06 0.49 -15.11
CA ARG A 406 13.40 1.84 -14.58
C ARG A 406 13.01 2.03 -13.11
N LEU A 407 12.00 1.32 -12.62
CA LEU A 407 11.61 1.34 -11.21
C LEU A 407 12.47 0.44 -10.33
N SER A 408 12.98 -0.69 -10.84
CA SER A 408 13.92 -1.56 -10.10
C SER A 408 15.30 -0.91 -9.87
N THR A 409 15.64 0.12 -10.64
CA THR A 409 16.86 0.93 -10.43
C THR A 409 16.62 2.21 -9.62
N SER A 410 15.39 2.49 -9.20
CA SER A 410 15.04 3.71 -8.44
C SER A 410 15.59 3.68 -7.00
N PRO A 411 16.39 4.68 -6.56
CA PRO A 411 16.88 4.75 -5.19
C PRO A 411 15.82 5.24 -4.18
N VAL A 412 14.69 5.80 -4.65
CA VAL A 412 13.68 6.46 -3.81
C VAL A 412 12.51 5.55 -3.44
N ALA A 413 12.55 4.26 -3.82
CA ALA A 413 11.48 3.30 -3.57
C ALA A 413 12.03 1.87 -3.34
N PRO A 414 12.82 1.64 -2.27
CA PRO A 414 13.51 0.37 -2.03
C PRO A 414 12.58 -0.85 -1.97
N SER A 415 11.40 -0.76 -1.36
CA SER A 415 10.44 -1.88 -1.30
C SER A 415 9.75 -2.13 -2.64
N LEU A 416 9.59 -1.09 -3.46
CA LEU A 416 9.07 -1.23 -4.83
C LEU A 416 10.10 -1.93 -5.72
N ARG A 417 11.37 -1.50 -5.66
CA ARG A 417 12.49 -2.15 -6.36
C ARG A 417 12.54 -3.64 -6.05
N GLU A 418 12.55 -3.96 -4.75
CA GLU A 418 12.62 -5.33 -4.25
C GLU A 418 11.45 -6.17 -4.78
N GLY A 419 10.22 -5.66 -4.68
CA GLY A 419 9.02 -6.34 -5.20
C GLY A 419 9.03 -6.56 -6.71
N ILE A 420 9.62 -5.65 -7.50
CA ILE A 420 9.74 -5.78 -8.97
C ILE A 420 10.81 -6.81 -9.34
N SER A 421 12.02 -6.69 -8.77
CA SER A 421 13.12 -7.61 -9.10
C SER A 421 12.79 -9.04 -8.70
N ALA A 422 12.18 -9.25 -7.52
CA ALA A 422 11.73 -10.57 -7.10
C ALA A 422 10.62 -11.16 -8.01
N LEU A 423 9.71 -10.33 -8.53
CA LEU A 423 8.70 -10.76 -9.51
C LEU A 423 9.36 -11.19 -10.83
N MET A 424 10.29 -10.38 -11.36
CA MET A 424 10.98 -10.70 -12.62
C MET A 424 11.90 -11.94 -12.51
N PHE A 425 12.49 -12.16 -11.33
CA PHE A 425 13.26 -13.37 -11.02
C PHE A 425 12.36 -14.62 -10.99
N GLU A 426 11.21 -14.56 -10.31
CA GLU A 426 10.23 -15.65 -10.29
C GLU A 426 9.68 -15.98 -11.69
N LEU A 427 9.36 -14.95 -12.48
CA LEU A 427 8.95 -15.09 -13.90
C LEU A 427 10.06 -15.74 -14.75
N SER A 428 11.33 -15.51 -14.41
CA SER A 428 12.49 -16.14 -15.07
C SER A 428 12.84 -17.50 -14.45
N GLY A 429 11.83 -18.27 -14.04
CA GLY A 429 11.98 -19.62 -13.47
C GLY A 429 12.66 -19.69 -12.09
N SER A 430 12.92 -18.55 -11.44
CA SER A 430 13.82 -18.44 -10.28
C SER A 430 15.25 -18.93 -10.56
N ASP A 431 15.71 -18.83 -11.81
CA ASP A 431 17.08 -19.12 -12.21
C ASP A 431 17.86 -17.83 -12.52
N ALA A 432 19.11 -17.75 -12.06
CA ALA A 432 19.92 -16.56 -12.22
C ALA A 432 20.39 -16.33 -13.67
N THR A 433 20.58 -17.39 -14.45
CA THR A 433 20.99 -17.33 -15.85
C THR A 433 19.84 -16.88 -16.74
N ASP A 434 18.65 -17.47 -16.57
CA ASP A 434 17.43 -17.05 -17.25
C ASP A 434 17.05 -15.61 -16.87
N PHE A 435 17.16 -15.23 -15.60
CA PHE A 435 16.91 -13.85 -15.16
C PHE A 435 17.86 -12.84 -15.80
N VAL A 436 19.17 -13.11 -15.82
CA VAL A 436 20.12 -12.22 -16.50
C VAL A 436 19.89 -12.16 -18.02
N ARG A 437 19.52 -13.28 -18.66
CA ARG A 437 19.17 -13.31 -20.09
C ARG A 437 17.98 -12.42 -20.40
N ASN A 438 16.90 -12.54 -19.62
CA ASN A 438 15.63 -11.87 -19.90
C ASN A 438 15.64 -10.37 -19.52
N VAL A 439 16.40 -9.98 -18.49
CA VAL A 439 16.36 -8.62 -17.89
C VAL A 439 17.66 -7.82 -18.12
N GLY A 440 18.75 -8.48 -18.52
CA GLY A 440 20.06 -7.87 -18.68
C GLY A 440 20.82 -7.72 -17.36
N TYR A 441 22.14 -7.92 -17.42
CA TYR A 441 23.00 -7.95 -16.22
C TYR A 441 22.91 -6.67 -15.39
N GLY A 442 22.86 -5.49 -16.01
CA GLY A 442 22.81 -4.21 -15.31
C GLY A 442 21.58 -4.02 -14.40
N PHE A 443 20.44 -4.61 -14.76
CA PHE A 443 19.22 -4.58 -13.93
C PHE A 443 19.19 -5.75 -12.92
N ALA A 444 19.73 -6.92 -13.28
CA ALA A 444 19.76 -8.10 -12.43
C ALA A 444 20.79 -8.03 -11.30
N ALA A 445 21.97 -7.44 -11.53
CA ALA A 445 23.14 -7.52 -10.64
C ALA A 445 22.84 -7.08 -9.20
N GLY A 446 22.15 -5.95 -9.03
CA GLY A 446 21.82 -5.42 -7.71
C GLY A 446 20.91 -6.33 -6.87
N PHE A 447 20.02 -7.09 -7.53
CA PHE A 447 19.15 -8.07 -6.87
C PHE A 447 19.89 -9.37 -6.54
N LEU A 448 20.71 -9.87 -7.47
CA LEU A 448 21.54 -11.06 -7.25
C LEU A 448 22.50 -10.85 -6.06
N MET A 449 23.19 -9.70 -6.03
CA MET A 449 24.08 -9.32 -4.93
C MET A 449 23.36 -9.18 -3.59
N SER A 450 22.12 -8.66 -3.56
CA SER A 450 21.38 -8.49 -2.30
C SER A 450 20.78 -9.78 -1.74
N HIS A 451 20.77 -10.86 -2.54
CA HIS A 451 20.25 -12.18 -2.19
C HIS A 451 21.33 -13.26 -2.08
N ASP A 452 22.61 -12.86 -2.02
CA ASP A 452 23.78 -13.76 -1.98
C ASP A 452 23.80 -14.81 -3.13
N MET A 453 23.19 -14.48 -4.27
CA MET A 453 23.11 -15.38 -5.42
C MET A 453 24.36 -15.23 -6.32
N PRO A 454 24.94 -16.35 -6.81
CA PRO A 454 26.09 -16.29 -7.70
C PRO A 454 25.70 -15.63 -9.02
N VAL A 455 26.48 -14.63 -9.45
CA VAL A 455 26.39 -14.08 -10.81
C VAL A 455 26.82 -15.19 -11.79
N PRO A 456 25.96 -15.58 -12.76
CA PRO A 456 26.29 -16.61 -13.74
C PRO A 456 27.61 -16.33 -14.47
N GLU A 457 28.40 -17.36 -14.75
CA GLU A 457 29.64 -17.18 -15.52
C GLU A 457 29.35 -16.69 -16.93
N THR A 458 28.26 -17.13 -17.55
CA THR A 458 27.78 -16.61 -18.84
C THR A 458 27.56 -15.09 -18.84
N ALA A 459 27.17 -14.49 -17.70
CA ALA A 459 27.04 -13.04 -17.56
C ALA A 459 28.40 -12.30 -17.48
N LYS A 460 29.46 -12.99 -17.02
CA LYS A 460 30.83 -12.49 -17.05
C LYS A 460 31.48 -12.71 -18.42
N GLU A 461 31.26 -13.87 -19.02
CA GLU A 461 31.73 -14.24 -20.37
C GLU A 461 31.08 -13.38 -21.47
N ALA A 462 29.89 -12.84 -21.22
CA ALA A 462 29.25 -11.85 -22.08
C ALA A 462 30.12 -10.59 -22.30
N PHE A 463 30.94 -10.20 -21.32
CA PHE A 463 31.94 -9.13 -21.46
C PHE A 463 33.21 -9.59 -22.21
N SER A 464 33.37 -10.89 -22.44
CA SER A 464 34.61 -11.55 -22.88
C SER A 464 34.45 -12.34 -24.18
N THR A 465 33.76 -11.76 -25.17
CA THR A 465 33.99 -12.02 -26.60
C THR A 465 34.02 -13.50 -27.05
N SER A 466 33.11 -14.39 -26.61
CA SER A 466 32.83 -15.68 -27.30
C SER A 466 31.59 -16.45 -26.81
N ALA A 467 30.59 -16.56 -27.70
CA ALA A 467 29.88 -17.81 -28.05
C ALA A 467 29.40 -18.79 -26.93
N GLY A 468 28.83 -18.29 -25.82
CA GLY A 468 28.45 -19.11 -24.65
C GLY A 468 27.02 -18.90 -24.09
N GLY A 469 25.97 -19.01 -24.90
CA GLY A 469 24.59 -19.18 -24.39
C GLY A 469 23.69 -17.94 -24.26
N LEU A 470 24.13 -16.78 -24.76
CA LEU A 470 23.28 -15.60 -25.00
C LEU A 470 22.99 -15.47 -26.50
N ASP A 471 21.90 -14.79 -26.88
CA ASP A 471 21.57 -14.57 -28.29
C ASP A 471 22.70 -13.74 -28.95
N PRO A 472 23.39 -14.26 -29.99
CA PRO A 472 24.49 -13.55 -30.63
C PRO A 472 24.08 -12.24 -31.31
N ASN A 473 22.77 -12.00 -31.50
CA ASN A 473 22.25 -10.77 -32.08
C ASN A 473 22.04 -9.63 -31.06
N LEU A 474 22.20 -9.89 -29.76
CA LEU A 474 22.01 -8.90 -28.69
C LEU A 474 23.34 -8.41 -28.12
N ASN A 475 23.43 -7.10 -27.87
CA ASN A 475 24.50 -6.49 -27.10
C ASN A 475 24.28 -6.77 -25.60
N PRO A 476 25.20 -7.46 -24.91
CA PRO A 476 25.01 -7.88 -23.52
C PRO A 476 25.05 -6.73 -22.51
N ILE A 477 25.53 -5.54 -22.89
CA ILE A 477 25.61 -4.36 -22.03
C ILE A 477 24.33 -3.54 -22.10
N THR A 478 23.84 -3.26 -23.32
CA THR A 478 22.65 -2.43 -23.57
C THR A 478 21.36 -3.24 -23.60
N GLY A 479 21.44 -4.55 -23.83
CA GLY A 479 20.32 -5.40 -24.18
C GLY A 479 19.75 -5.11 -25.57
N GLN A 480 20.34 -4.21 -26.38
CA GLN A 480 19.82 -3.83 -27.69
C GLN A 480 20.30 -4.82 -28.78
N ARG A 481 19.51 -5.01 -29.84
CA ARG A 481 19.92 -5.77 -31.03
C ARG A 481 21.02 -5.00 -31.79
N TRP A 482 22.10 -5.69 -32.19
CA TRP A 482 23.27 -5.06 -32.82
C TRP A 482 22.97 -4.32 -34.13
N ASP A 483 21.92 -4.70 -34.85
CA ASP A 483 21.45 -4.03 -36.08
C ASP A 483 20.56 -2.81 -35.81
N ALA A 484 20.02 -2.67 -34.59
CA ALA A 484 19.25 -1.52 -34.13
C ALA A 484 20.14 -0.47 -33.42
N GLU A 485 21.35 -0.83 -32.99
CA GLU A 485 22.30 0.12 -32.42
C GLU A 485 22.74 1.16 -33.48
N PRO A 486 22.71 2.47 -33.19
CA PRO A 486 23.21 3.48 -34.11
C PRO A 486 24.70 3.26 -34.39
N GLN A 487 25.05 2.92 -35.62
CA GLN A 487 26.45 2.88 -36.04
C GLN A 487 27.07 4.27 -35.87
N ASP A 488 28.25 4.34 -35.26
CA ASP A 488 28.96 5.60 -35.08
C ASP A 488 29.48 6.08 -36.43
N GLY A 489 28.69 6.94 -37.08
CA GLY A 489 29.04 7.67 -38.29
C GLY A 489 29.79 8.97 -38.02
N GLY A 490 30.32 9.16 -36.80
CA GLY A 490 31.22 10.26 -36.49
C GLY A 490 32.50 10.20 -37.35
N PRO A 491 33.17 11.34 -37.58
CA PRO A 491 34.52 11.31 -38.13
C PRO A 491 35.44 10.53 -37.18
N GLU A 492 36.38 9.75 -37.73
CA GLU A 492 37.39 9.09 -36.91
C GLU A 492 38.11 10.12 -36.02
N MET A 493 38.14 9.86 -34.71
CA MET A 493 38.82 10.74 -33.76
C MET A 493 40.26 11.02 -34.21
N THR A 494 40.63 12.30 -34.20
CA THR A 494 42.00 12.74 -34.46
C THR A 494 42.96 12.16 -33.41
N GLU A 495 44.26 12.14 -33.72
CA GLU A 495 45.27 11.60 -32.80
C GLU A 495 45.28 12.37 -31.46
N GLU A 496 45.21 13.71 -31.51
CA GLU A 496 45.05 14.57 -30.32
C GLU A 496 43.74 14.35 -29.53
N GLU A 497 42.69 13.81 -30.16
CA GLU A 497 41.44 13.43 -29.49
C GLU A 497 41.54 12.05 -28.85
N LYS A 498 42.19 11.11 -29.52
CA LYS A 498 42.50 9.78 -28.99
C LYS A 498 43.39 9.88 -27.74
N GLU A 499 44.41 10.74 -27.76
CA GLU A 499 45.27 11.03 -26.61
C GLU A 499 44.45 11.61 -25.44
N ARG A 500 43.64 12.65 -25.67
CA ARG A 500 42.82 13.27 -24.62
C ARG A 500 41.79 12.32 -24.01
N GLU A 501 41.15 11.46 -24.80
CA GLU A 501 40.22 10.47 -24.25
C GLU A 501 40.96 9.32 -23.55
N ALA A 502 42.18 8.97 -23.98
CA ALA A 502 43.05 8.04 -23.27
C ALA A 502 43.50 8.59 -21.90
N GLU A 503 43.87 9.87 -21.79
CA GLU A 503 44.12 10.55 -20.51
C GLU A 503 42.88 10.51 -19.60
N ARG A 504 41.70 10.76 -20.16
CA ARG A 504 40.43 10.72 -19.43
C ARG A 504 40.12 9.32 -18.90
N LEU A 505 40.33 8.28 -19.72
CA LEU A 505 40.19 6.88 -19.32
C LEU A 505 41.22 6.50 -18.24
N PHE A 506 42.47 6.95 -18.37
CA PHE A 506 43.51 6.76 -17.36
C PHE A 506 43.08 7.31 -15.98
N ILE A 507 42.59 8.56 -15.93
CA ILE A 507 42.07 9.19 -14.71
C ILE A 507 40.86 8.42 -14.14
N LEU A 508 40.00 7.86 -15.00
CA LEU A 508 38.87 7.04 -14.57
C LEU A 508 39.34 5.72 -13.94
N PHE A 509 40.33 5.04 -14.52
CA PHE A 509 40.93 3.83 -13.96
C PHE A 509 41.64 4.10 -12.62
N GLU A 510 42.41 5.17 -12.48
CA GLU A 510 43.03 5.53 -11.20
C GLU A 510 41.99 5.81 -10.11
N ARG A 511 40.92 6.55 -10.45
CA ARG A 511 39.82 6.81 -9.51
C ARG A 511 39.09 5.53 -9.12
N LEU A 512 38.82 4.63 -10.07
CA LEU A 512 38.19 3.34 -9.80
C LEU A 512 39.07 2.50 -8.86
N LYS A 513 40.38 2.42 -9.14
CA LYS A 513 41.35 1.74 -8.28
C LYS A 513 41.41 2.33 -6.86
N ALA A 514 41.35 3.67 -6.74
CA ALA A 514 41.26 4.35 -5.46
C ALA A 514 39.96 4.08 -4.66
N THR A 515 38.89 3.58 -5.28
CA THR A 515 37.70 3.11 -4.53
C THR A 515 37.89 1.75 -3.86
N GLY A 516 38.89 0.96 -4.29
CA GLY A 516 39.12 -0.40 -3.81
C GLY A 516 38.04 -1.43 -4.20
N VAL A 517 37.03 -1.05 -4.99
CA VAL A 517 35.92 -1.93 -5.40
C VAL A 517 36.34 -2.88 -6.54
N VAL A 518 37.30 -2.48 -7.38
CA VAL A 518 37.83 -3.29 -8.48
C VAL A 518 39.34 -3.07 -8.57
N ASP A 519 40.13 -4.14 -8.49
CA ASP A 519 41.56 -4.08 -8.79
C ASP A 519 41.76 -4.24 -10.30
N VAL A 520 41.67 -3.10 -11.00
CA VAL A 520 41.98 -3.04 -12.43
C VAL A 520 43.48 -2.77 -12.57
N GLU A 521 44.21 -3.73 -13.13
CA GLU A 521 45.56 -3.47 -13.64
C GLU A 521 45.47 -2.57 -14.87
N ASN A 522 46.20 -1.46 -14.85
CA ASN A 522 46.26 -0.54 -15.99
C ASN A 522 46.96 -1.28 -17.15
N PRO A 523 46.36 -1.37 -18.36
CA PRO A 523 46.97 -2.09 -19.48
C PRO A 523 48.34 -1.53 -19.88
N VAL A 524 48.61 -0.24 -19.66
CA VAL A 524 49.95 0.36 -19.83
C VAL A 524 50.93 -0.21 -18.82
N SER A 525 50.51 -0.38 -17.56
CA SER A 525 51.35 -1.00 -16.52
C SER A 525 51.57 -2.50 -16.75
N ALA A 526 50.58 -3.22 -17.29
CA ALA A 526 50.72 -4.62 -17.70
C ALA A 526 51.65 -4.76 -18.93
N ALA A 527 51.59 -3.84 -19.90
CA ALA A 527 52.51 -3.80 -21.04
C ALA A 527 53.96 -3.52 -20.61
N LEU A 528 54.16 -2.62 -19.62
CA LEU A 528 55.45 -2.37 -18.97
C LEU A 528 55.97 -3.62 -18.23
N GLN A 529 55.14 -4.27 -17.42
CA GLN A 529 55.53 -5.48 -16.67
C GLN A 529 55.81 -6.70 -17.58
N THR A 530 55.12 -6.81 -18.72
CA THR A 530 55.31 -7.89 -19.70
C THR A 530 56.44 -7.62 -20.70
N GLY A 531 57.13 -6.48 -20.60
CA GLY A 531 58.24 -6.12 -21.49
C GLY A 531 57.80 -5.88 -22.94
N ARG A 532 56.54 -5.50 -23.16
CA ARG A 532 55.97 -5.15 -24.47
C ARG A 532 55.98 -3.65 -24.80
N PHE A 533 56.59 -2.85 -23.93
CA PHE A 533 56.86 -1.44 -24.20
C PHE A 533 58.14 -1.32 -25.03
N GLU A 534 57.99 -1.01 -26.32
CA GLU A 534 59.10 -0.49 -27.12
C GLU A 534 59.11 1.04 -26.96
N GLU A 535 60.17 1.57 -26.34
CA GLU A 535 60.44 3.02 -26.37
C GLU A 535 60.88 3.37 -27.80
N LEU A 536 60.14 4.27 -28.45
CA LEU A 536 60.49 4.79 -29.78
C LEU A 536 61.42 6.00 -29.62
N ASP A 537 62.67 5.84 -30.04
CA ASP A 537 63.66 6.91 -30.27
C ASP A 537 63.42 7.65 -31.61
#